data_AF-B4PSP1-F1
#
_entry.id   AF-B4PSP1-F1
#
_cell.length_a   1.000
_cell.length_b   1.000
_cell.length_c   1.000
_cell.angle_alpha   90.00
_cell.angle_beta   90.00
_cell.angle_gamma   90.00
#
_symmetry.space_group_name_H-M   'P 1'
#
loop_
_entity.id
_entity.type
_entity.pdbx_description
1 polymer ?
#
loop_
_entity_poly.entity_id
_entity_poly.type
_entity_poly.pdbx_seq_one_letter_code
_entity_poly.pdbx_strand_id
1 'polypeptide(L)'
;MHNLQTESDRVGNGVWDNPGLSIFATSAQEPVPNLLTQLKPMPNGENDCVSDKDVCRMFTQSSVAEATLYRQVKHQVEEVAAVLNSHLHPGQRQEQTDVDVTLALAKELARQQVEASRCLQLHRNVENLRDLEMEVARAHTALAVKNKITLNIKQTVEDKQRERAEALAEQRAVEKELREEKQRRVQKAAIFRRDLMAQITEGRTKRIQDHQKSVAEGRLELKECRDIVEQEGLKDAITKAEQRRVLLASLDQSAAMLKQTREAYALAQKNKPERGLLDALGPVTAAYVSKAQKRRLQEIEARDINAARLGFQLSQIKHDLESRDQLITSLLIREQKAKENALALEQARTKMAKKQEIREQLLSQREEQKFFRDKAVKDALVMPKDPMCFGERQYRMQVAQRENTRRLDVQCYQDMAHMVVEAKNHRKAAAQEVADIIQEVYNVQNRQDELVAIERMKVLSKQPPEVLSALKKSILTEEEISSLNLKK
;
A
#
# COMPACT_ATOMS: atom_id res chain seq x y z
N MET A 1 -28.34 -51.34 47.99
CA MET A 1 -28.82 -50.85 49.30
C MET A 1 -29.84 -49.76 49.03
N HIS A 2 -31.10 -50.17 48.86
CA HIS A 2 -32.25 -49.83 49.73
C HIS A 2 -32.75 -48.38 49.52
N ASN A 3 -33.77 -48.16 48.69
CA ASN A 3 -35.22 -48.36 48.89
C ASN A 3 -35.84 -47.57 50.07
N LEU A 4 -36.74 -46.65 49.68
CA LEU A 4 -38.16 -46.54 50.08
C LEU A 4 -38.58 -45.72 51.31
N GLN A 5 -39.72 -45.04 51.08
CA GLN A 5 -40.80 -44.54 51.96
C GLN A 5 -40.60 -43.15 52.58
N THR A 6 -41.42 -42.12 52.31
CA THR A 6 -42.88 -41.86 52.45
C THR A 6 -43.38 -41.62 53.89
N GLU A 7 -43.87 -40.40 54.08
CA GLU A 7 -44.96 -39.89 54.95
C GLU A 7 -45.06 -40.31 56.44
N SER A 8 -45.16 -39.31 57.34
CA SER A 8 -46.41 -38.97 58.05
C SER A 8 -46.24 -37.91 59.17
N ASP A 9 -47.30 -37.08 59.27
CA ASP A 9 -47.92 -36.43 60.44
C ASP A 9 -47.19 -35.44 61.36
N ARG A 10 -47.75 -34.21 61.41
CA ARG A 10 -48.30 -33.57 62.64
C ARG A 10 -49.11 -32.27 62.36
N VAL A 11 -50.43 -32.41 62.49
CA VAL A 11 -51.47 -31.56 63.13
C VAL A 11 -51.19 -30.07 63.46
N GLY A 12 -52.13 -29.18 63.09
CA GLY A 12 -52.46 -27.99 63.91
C GLY A 12 -53.04 -26.73 63.25
N ASN A 13 -54.37 -26.73 63.02
CA ASN A 13 -55.37 -25.62 63.04
C ASN A 13 -55.12 -24.26 62.36
N GLY A 14 -56.07 -23.83 61.52
CA GLY A 14 -56.24 -22.41 61.15
C GLY A 14 -57.25 -22.09 60.05
N VAL A 15 -58.54 -22.12 60.41
CA VAL A 15 -59.65 -21.25 59.96
C VAL A 15 -60.04 -21.22 58.46
N TRP A 16 -61.32 -21.51 58.26
CA TRP A 16 -62.07 -21.53 57.02
C TRP A 16 -62.38 -20.12 56.48
N ASP A 17 -62.36 -19.97 55.15
CA ASP A 17 -63.51 -19.44 54.41
C ASP A 17 -63.52 -19.98 52.96
N ASN A 18 -64.68 -20.53 52.60
CA ASN A 18 -65.12 -21.09 51.31
C ASN A 18 -65.42 -19.95 50.28
N PRO A 19 -65.81 -20.20 49.00
CA PRO A 19 -66.21 -21.48 48.38
C PRO A 19 -65.63 -21.74 46.97
N GLY A 20 -65.48 -23.03 46.61
CA GLY A 20 -65.21 -23.40 45.22
C GLY A 20 -65.11 -24.89 44.96
N LEU A 21 -66.19 -25.65 45.16
CA LEU A 21 -66.34 -27.03 44.69
C LEU A 21 -67.78 -27.19 44.18
N SER A 22 -68.01 -27.24 42.85
CA SER A 22 -67.85 -28.40 41.98
C SER A 22 -68.78 -29.56 42.39
N ILE A 23 -70.02 -29.50 41.91
CA ILE A 23 -71.03 -30.53 42.10
C ILE A 23 -71.16 -31.31 40.79
N PHE A 24 -70.19 -32.17 40.49
CA PHE A 24 -70.39 -33.32 39.60
C PHE A 24 -69.43 -34.44 39.99
N ALA A 25 -69.79 -35.19 41.02
CA ALA A 25 -69.28 -36.53 41.24
C ALA A 25 -70.36 -37.36 41.96
N THR A 26 -70.88 -38.32 41.22
CA THR A 26 -71.94 -39.26 41.54
C THR A 26 -71.54 -40.25 42.64
N SER A 27 -72.40 -40.43 43.65
CA SER A 27 -72.55 -41.69 44.37
C SER A 27 -74.02 -41.91 44.75
N ALA A 28 -74.40 -43.18 44.89
CA ALA A 28 -75.74 -43.72 44.67
C ALA A 28 -76.75 -43.50 45.82
N GLN A 29 -78.00 -43.21 45.42
CA GLN A 29 -79.29 -43.65 45.98
C GLN A 29 -79.44 -43.89 47.51
N GLU A 30 -80.30 -43.08 48.12
CA GLU A 30 -81.47 -43.56 48.89
C GLU A 30 -82.72 -42.77 48.48
N PRO A 31 -83.89 -43.40 48.27
CA PRO A 31 -85.13 -42.69 48.00
C PRO A 31 -85.63 -42.04 49.30
N VAL A 32 -85.72 -40.70 49.32
CA VAL A 32 -86.39 -39.97 50.40
C VAL A 32 -87.85 -40.42 50.46
N PRO A 33 -88.36 -40.92 51.60
CA PRO A 33 -89.74 -41.36 51.72
C PRO A 33 -90.71 -40.18 51.58
N ASN A 34 -91.85 -40.44 50.97
CA ASN A 34 -92.91 -39.48 50.65
C ASN A 34 -93.51 -38.85 51.94
N LEU A 35 -92.96 -37.72 52.38
CA LEU A 35 -93.31 -37.01 53.63
C LEU A 35 -94.73 -36.40 53.63
N LEU A 36 -95.47 -36.50 52.52
CA LEU A 36 -96.90 -36.13 52.44
C LEU A 36 -97.83 -37.14 53.14
N THR A 37 -97.33 -38.29 53.58
CA THR A 37 -98.10 -39.31 54.32
C THR A 37 -98.02 -39.18 55.85
N GLN A 38 -97.21 -38.24 56.38
CA GLN A 38 -97.00 -38.05 57.82
C GLN A 38 -97.81 -36.90 58.44
N LEU A 39 -98.67 -36.25 57.66
CA LEU A 39 -99.59 -35.23 58.19
C LEU A 39 -100.86 -35.90 58.71
N LYS A 40 -101.02 -35.88 60.05
CA LYS A 40 -102.25 -36.25 60.74
C LYS A 40 -103.43 -35.39 60.24
N PRO A 41 -104.59 -35.98 59.91
CA PRO A 41 -105.81 -35.22 59.69
C PRO A 41 -106.28 -34.59 61.01
N MET A 42 -106.51 -33.27 60.99
CA MET A 42 -107.09 -32.53 62.10
C MET A 42 -108.59 -32.86 62.25
N PRO A 43 -109.13 -32.93 63.48
CA PRO A 43 -110.52 -33.30 63.74
C PRO A 43 -111.50 -32.18 63.37
N ASN A 44 -112.63 -32.59 62.80
CA ASN A 44 -113.78 -31.74 62.51
C ASN A 44 -114.37 -31.19 63.82
N GLY A 45 -114.33 -29.87 64.01
CA GLY A 45 -115.08 -29.14 65.02
C GLY A 45 -116.27 -28.42 64.37
N GLU A 46 -117.45 -28.65 64.93
CA GLU A 46 -118.77 -28.17 64.51
C GLU A 46 -119.00 -26.66 64.78
N ASN A 47 -120.05 -26.14 64.11
CA ASN A 47 -120.78 -24.86 64.22
C ASN A 47 -120.17 -23.66 63.48
N ASP A 48 -120.81 -22.96 62.54
CA ASP A 48 -122.11 -22.97 61.84
C ASP A 48 -121.82 -22.09 60.59
N CYS A 49 -122.18 -22.41 59.34
CA CYS A 49 -123.52 -22.24 58.77
C CYS A 49 -123.64 -22.95 57.40
N VAL A 50 -124.55 -23.95 57.33
CA VAL A 50 -125.58 -24.25 56.31
C VAL A 50 -125.28 -24.17 54.80
N SER A 51 -125.34 -25.34 54.13
CA SER A 51 -126.23 -25.73 52.99
C SER A 51 -125.52 -26.77 52.11
N ASP A 52 -125.70 -28.07 52.35
CA ASP A 52 -126.73 -28.99 51.81
C ASP A 52 -126.07 -29.97 50.84
N LYS A 53 -125.91 -31.24 51.25
CA LYS A 53 -126.64 -32.43 50.74
C LYS A 53 -126.16 -32.89 49.35
N ASP A 54 -125.80 -34.15 49.07
CA ASP A 54 -126.15 -35.42 49.70
C ASP A 54 -125.09 -36.50 49.42
N VAL A 55 -125.18 -37.53 50.25
CA VAL A 55 -124.31 -38.69 50.41
C VAL A 55 -124.41 -39.70 49.27
N CYS A 56 -123.31 -40.45 49.13
CA CYS A 56 -122.96 -41.60 48.31
C CYS A 56 -124.00 -42.72 48.02
N ARG A 57 -123.52 -43.58 47.09
CA ARG A 57 -123.83 -45.00 46.82
C ARG A 57 -124.96 -45.18 45.79
N MET A 58 -124.77 -45.99 44.76
CA MET A 58 -124.84 -47.44 44.88
C MET A 58 -123.92 -48.22 43.94
N PHE A 59 -123.43 -49.32 44.50
CA PHE A 59 -122.99 -50.54 43.82
C PHE A 59 -123.93 -50.97 42.69
N THR A 60 -123.37 -51.48 41.59
CA THR A 60 -123.68 -52.83 41.10
C THR A 60 -122.50 -53.35 40.28
N GLN A 61 -122.10 -54.58 40.58
CA GLN A 61 -121.03 -55.30 39.92
C GLN A 61 -121.43 -55.56 38.47
N SER A 62 -120.72 -54.89 37.56
CA SER A 62 -120.77 -55.05 36.12
C SER A 62 -120.52 -56.50 35.70
N SER A 63 -121.29 -57.00 34.75
CA SER A 63 -120.86 -58.15 33.96
C SER A 63 -119.52 -57.82 33.27
N VAL A 64 -118.60 -58.77 33.16
CA VAL A 64 -117.25 -58.55 32.63
C VAL A 64 -117.27 -57.88 31.24
N ALA A 65 -118.31 -58.15 30.44
CA ALA A 65 -118.53 -57.57 29.13
C ALA A 65 -118.78 -56.04 29.18
N GLU A 66 -119.54 -55.55 30.15
CA GLU A 66 -119.80 -54.11 30.33
C GLU A 66 -118.58 -53.37 30.86
N ALA A 67 -117.77 -54.01 31.72
CA ALA A 67 -116.50 -53.43 32.19
C ALA A 67 -115.46 -53.31 31.05
N THR A 68 -115.42 -54.27 30.13
CA THR A 68 -114.55 -54.18 28.94
C THR A 68 -115.02 -53.10 27.98
N LEU A 69 -116.34 -52.96 27.77
CA LEU A 69 -116.90 -51.88 26.95
C LEU A 69 -116.66 -50.52 27.57
N TYR A 70 -116.88 -50.36 28.89
CA TYR A 70 -116.59 -49.11 29.58
C TYR A 70 -115.12 -48.74 29.52
N ARG A 71 -114.20 -49.72 29.68
CA ARG A 71 -112.76 -49.47 29.50
C ARG A 71 -112.42 -49.07 28.08
N GLN A 72 -112.98 -49.72 27.07
CA GLN A 72 -112.75 -49.35 25.66
C GLN A 72 -113.31 -47.98 25.33
N VAL A 73 -114.53 -47.67 25.75
CA VAL A 73 -115.14 -46.35 25.54
C VAL A 73 -114.37 -45.28 26.31
N LYS A 74 -113.96 -45.54 27.56
CA LYS A 74 -113.10 -44.63 28.32
C LYS A 74 -111.77 -44.41 27.62
N HIS A 75 -111.12 -45.47 27.12
CA HIS A 75 -109.87 -45.36 26.38
C HIS A 75 -110.04 -44.58 25.08
N GLN A 76 -111.14 -44.80 24.35
CA GLN A 76 -111.48 -44.04 23.14
C GLN A 76 -111.78 -42.57 23.45
N VAL A 77 -112.47 -42.26 24.56
CA VAL A 77 -112.73 -40.88 24.99
C VAL A 77 -111.44 -40.21 25.46
N GLU A 78 -110.56 -40.92 26.16
CA GLU A 78 -109.24 -40.41 26.57
C GLU A 78 -108.33 -40.18 25.35
N GLU A 79 -108.35 -41.09 24.36
CA GLU A 79 -107.66 -40.91 23.09
C GLU A 79 -108.22 -39.71 22.30
N VAL A 80 -109.55 -39.58 22.19
CA VAL A 80 -110.18 -38.44 21.52
C VAL A 80 -109.91 -37.13 22.26
N ALA A 81 -109.90 -37.13 23.59
CA ALA A 81 -109.55 -35.96 24.40
C ALA A 81 -108.06 -35.60 24.30
N ALA A 82 -107.16 -36.59 24.24
CA ALA A 82 -105.73 -36.38 24.02
C ALA A 82 -105.45 -35.84 22.60
N VAL A 83 -106.13 -36.38 21.59
CA VAL A 83 -106.08 -35.91 20.20
C VAL A 83 -106.61 -34.47 20.11
N LEU A 84 -107.77 -34.17 20.70
CA LEU A 84 -108.31 -32.80 20.77
C LEU A 84 -107.37 -31.84 21.51
N ASN A 85 -106.82 -32.21 22.66
CA ASN A 85 -105.86 -31.37 23.40
C ASN A 85 -104.54 -31.16 22.66
N SER A 86 -104.09 -32.13 21.85
CA SER A 86 -102.92 -31.97 21.00
C SER A 86 -103.16 -31.05 19.79
N HIS A 87 -104.41 -30.96 19.31
CA HIS A 87 -104.79 -30.16 18.14
C HIS A 87 -105.37 -28.77 18.47
N LEU A 88 -105.85 -28.53 19.69
CA LEU A 88 -106.49 -27.26 20.05
C LEU A 88 -105.50 -26.12 20.37
N HIS A 89 -104.27 -26.42 20.80
CA HIS A 89 -103.28 -25.38 21.15
C HIS A 89 -101.80 -25.69 20.76
N PRO A 90 -101.49 -26.01 19.48
CA PRO A 90 -100.10 -26.16 19.05
C PRO A 90 -99.32 -24.84 19.09
N GLY A 91 -99.97 -23.70 18.76
CA GLY A 91 -99.36 -22.38 18.81
C GLY A 91 -98.97 -21.94 20.22
N GLN A 92 -99.81 -22.15 21.24
CA GLN A 92 -99.51 -21.75 22.61
C GLN A 92 -98.38 -22.58 23.25
N ARG A 93 -98.23 -23.86 22.88
CA ARG A 93 -97.09 -24.68 23.34
C ARG A 93 -95.79 -24.30 22.64
N GLN A 94 -95.83 -24.00 21.33
CA GLN A 94 -94.66 -23.49 20.60
C GLN A 94 -94.24 -22.11 21.11
N GLU A 95 -95.20 -21.20 21.32
CA GLU A 95 -94.96 -19.89 21.93
C GLU A 95 -94.38 -20.03 23.34
N GLN A 96 -94.87 -20.96 24.17
CA GLN A 96 -94.29 -21.23 25.49
C GLN A 96 -92.86 -21.79 25.38
N THR A 97 -92.59 -22.73 24.48
CA THR A 97 -91.22 -23.26 24.29
C THR A 97 -90.27 -22.23 23.70
N ASP A 98 -90.73 -21.38 22.79
CA ASP A 98 -89.92 -20.31 22.19
C ASP A 98 -89.65 -19.21 23.22
N VAL A 99 -90.63 -18.88 24.07
CA VAL A 99 -90.44 -17.99 25.22
C VAL A 99 -89.43 -18.59 26.21
N ASP A 100 -89.53 -19.89 26.52
CA ASP A 100 -88.57 -20.56 27.42
C ASP A 100 -87.15 -20.63 26.83
N VAL A 101 -87.02 -20.89 25.52
CA VAL A 101 -85.73 -20.92 24.81
C VAL A 101 -85.12 -19.53 24.70
N THR A 102 -85.91 -18.51 24.37
CA THR A 102 -85.43 -17.11 24.33
C THR A 102 -85.04 -16.61 25.71
N LEU A 103 -85.77 -17.00 26.75
CA LEU A 103 -85.45 -16.67 28.15
C LEU A 103 -84.19 -17.42 28.62
N ALA A 104 -84.00 -18.68 28.21
CA ALA A 104 -82.76 -19.42 28.47
C ALA A 104 -81.56 -18.82 27.72
N LEU A 105 -81.72 -18.45 26.45
CA LEU A 105 -80.68 -17.79 25.65
C LEU A 105 -80.32 -16.42 26.23
N ALA A 106 -81.31 -15.64 26.68
CA ALA A 106 -81.09 -14.37 27.35
C ALA A 106 -80.31 -14.55 28.67
N LYS A 107 -80.61 -15.60 29.44
CA LYS A 107 -79.85 -15.95 30.65
C LYS A 107 -78.40 -16.33 30.34
N GLU A 108 -78.15 -17.11 29.29
CA GLU A 108 -76.78 -17.49 28.88
C GLU A 108 -75.99 -16.30 28.33
N LEU A 109 -76.61 -15.44 27.52
CA LEU A 109 -75.96 -14.20 27.06
C LEU A 109 -75.66 -13.25 28.22
N ALA A 110 -76.57 -13.14 29.20
CA ALA A 110 -76.33 -12.37 30.41
C ALA A 110 -75.16 -12.95 31.22
N ARG A 111 -75.06 -14.29 31.35
CA ARG A 111 -73.91 -14.96 31.98
C ARG A 111 -72.61 -14.66 31.26
N GLN A 112 -72.56 -14.79 29.94
CA GLN A 112 -71.37 -14.48 29.13
C GLN A 112 -70.95 -13.01 29.25
N GLN A 113 -71.90 -12.07 29.28
CA GLN A 113 -71.62 -10.66 29.50
C GLN A 113 -71.06 -10.40 30.91
N VAL A 114 -71.60 -11.05 31.92
CA VAL A 114 -71.10 -10.97 33.31
C VAL A 114 -69.69 -11.57 33.40
N GLU A 115 -69.42 -12.70 32.75
CA GLU A 115 -68.09 -13.30 32.71
C GLU A 115 -67.08 -12.44 31.94
N ALA A 116 -67.46 -11.90 30.77
CA ALA A 116 -66.61 -11.01 29.99
C ALA A 116 -66.30 -9.71 30.76
N SER A 117 -67.30 -9.13 31.41
CA SER A 117 -67.09 -7.94 32.25
C SER A 117 -66.25 -8.24 33.49
N ARG A 118 -66.43 -9.40 34.12
CA ARG A 118 -65.56 -9.89 35.21
C ARG A 118 -64.12 -10.05 34.74
N CYS A 119 -63.90 -10.64 33.57
CA CYS A 119 -62.56 -10.76 32.97
C CYS A 119 -61.93 -9.38 32.72
N LEU A 120 -62.67 -8.42 32.15
CA LEU A 120 -62.19 -7.05 31.96
C LEU A 120 -61.89 -6.34 33.27
N GLN A 121 -62.72 -6.54 34.31
CA GLN A 121 -62.47 -5.99 35.64
C GLN A 121 -61.22 -6.61 36.28
N LEU A 122 -60.99 -7.91 36.11
CA LEU A 122 -59.77 -8.57 36.59
C LEU A 122 -58.53 -8.01 35.87
N HIS A 123 -58.55 -7.84 34.55
CA HIS A 123 -57.44 -7.23 33.81
C HIS A 123 -57.16 -5.78 34.26
N ARG A 124 -58.21 -5.02 34.61
CA ARG A 124 -58.06 -3.62 35.08
C ARG A 124 -57.61 -3.49 36.52
N ASN A 125 -58.06 -4.39 37.40
CA ASN A 125 -57.90 -4.23 38.86
C ASN A 125 -56.73 -5.04 39.41
N VAL A 126 -56.35 -6.14 38.78
CA VAL A 126 -55.21 -6.97 39.22
C VAL A 126 -53.91 -6.35 38.70
N GLU A 127 -53.00 -6.01 39.61
CA GLU A 127 -51.69 -5.40 39.28
C GLU A 127 -50.83 -6.34 38.42
N ASN A 128 -50.72 -7.62 38.80
CA ASN A 128 -49.92 -8.61 38.07
C ASN A 128 -50.33 -8.77 36.59
N LEU A 129 -51.62 -8.68 36.27
CA LEU A 129 -52.08 -8.78 34.88
C LEU A 129 -51.73 -7.52 34.07
N ARG A 130 -51.81 -6.33 34.69
CA ARG A 130 -51.38 -5.08 34.07
C ARG A 130 -49.88 -5.05 33.81
N ASP A 131 -49.10 -5.53 34.77
CA ASP A 131 -47.64 -5.63 34.62
C ASP A 131 -47.27 -6.60 33.49
N LEU A 132 -47.93 -7.77 33.41
CA LEU A 132 -47.76 -8.71 32.31
C LEU A 132 -48.17 -8.13 30.95
N GLU A 133 -49.29 -7.41 30.85
CA GLU A 133 -49.68 -6.71 29.61
C GLU A 133 -48.63 -5.69 29.18
N MET A 134 -48.11 -4.91 30.13
CA MET A 134 -47.05 -3.94 29.88
C MET A 134 -45.74 -4.61 29.47
N GLU A 135 -45.39 -5.76 30.05
CA GLU A 135 -44.24 -6.56 29.66
C GLU A 135 -44.39 -7.13 28.25
N VAL A 136 -45.57 -7.65 27.89
CA VAL A 136 -45.87 -8.13 26.53
C VAL A 136 -45.81 -6.99 25.52
N ALA A 137 -46.36 -5.80 25.83
CA ALA A 137 -46.25 -4.62 24.99
C ALA A 137 -44.79 -4.16 24.82
N ARG A 138 -43.99 -4.19 25.90
CA ARG A 138 -42.54 -3.93 25.85
C ARG A 138 -41.81 -4.96 24.99
N ALA A 139 -42.17 -6.25 25.09
CA ALA A 139 -41.58 -7.30 24.27
C ALA A 139 -41.91 -7.12 22.77
N HIS A 140 -43.16 -6.78 22.44
CA HIS A 140 -43.56 -6.49 21.06
C HIS A 140 -42.85 -5.27 20.48
N THR A 141 -42.74 -4.18 21.24
CA THR A 141 -42.02 -2.98 20.81
C THR A 141 -40.51 -3.26 20.65
N ALA A 142 -39.89 -4.00 21.57
CA ALA A 142 -38.49 -4.43 21.47
C ALA A 142 -38.26 -5.30 20.22
N LEU A 143 -39.18 -6.22 19.91
CA LEU A 143 -39.13 -7.05 18.71
C LEU A 143 -39.26 -6.19 17.44
N ALA A 144 -40.20 -5.24 17.40
CA ALA A 144 -40.37 -4.34 16.27
C ALA A 144 -39.12 -3.47 16.03
N VAL A 145 -38.51 -2.94 17.09
CA VAL A 145 -37.25 -2.18 17.03
C VAL A 145 -36.12 -3.06 16.52
N LYS A 146 -35.97 -4.29 17.03
CA LYS A 146 -34.96 -5.25 16.58
C LYS A 146 -35.12 -5.54 15.08
N ASN A 147 -36.34 -5.80 14.61
CA ASN A 147 -36.60 -6.04 13.20
C ASN A 147 -36.22 -4.83 12.34
N LYS A 148 -36.57 -3.62 12.78
CA LYS A 148 -36.17 -2.37 12.10
C LYS A 148 -34.65 -2.21 12.03
N ILE A 149 -33.93 -2.49 13.13
CA ILE A 149 -32.45 -2.46 13.16
C ILE A 149 -31.89 -3.47 12.16
N THR A 150 -32.39 -4.71 12.13
CA THR A 150 -31.90 -5.73 11.19
C THR A 150 -32.15 -5.34 9.74
N LEU A 151 -33.28 -4.69 9.44
CA LEU A 151 -33.61 -4.23 8.10
C LEU A 151 -32.71 -3.07 7.67
N ASN A 152 -32.46 -2.10 8.56
CA ASN A 152 -31.50 -1.03 8.31
C ASN A 152 -30.09 -1.58 8.06
N ILE A 153 -29.65 -2.58 8.84
CA ILE A 153 -28.35 -3.23 8.62
C ILE A 153 -28.30 -3.86 7.22
N LYS A 154 -29.32 -4.61 6.82
CA LYS A 154 -29.39 -5.20 5.47
C LYS A 154 -29.30 -4.13 4.38
N GLN A 155 -30.09 -3.06 4.48
CA GLN A 155 -30.06 -1.95 3.54
C GLN A 155 -28.67 -1.30 3.45
N THR A 156 -28.05 -0.97 4.60
CA THR A 156 -26.70 -0.37 4.60
C THR A 156 -25.63 -1.29 4.01
N VAL A 157 -25.79 -2.61 4.12
CA VAL A 157 -24.88 -3.58 3.49
C VAL A 157 -25.10 -3.63 1.98
N GLU A 158 -26.36 -3.64 1.53
CA GLU A 158 -26.70 -3.59 0.10
C GLU A 158 -26.20 -2.30 -0.56
N ASP A 159 -26.40 -1.14 0.08
CA ASP A 159 -25.93 0.15 -0.43
C ASP A 159 -24.40 0.18 -0.54
N LYS A 160 -23.68 -0.30 0.48
CA LYS A 160 -22.22 -0.45 0.41
C LYS A 160 -21.75 -1.41 -0.68
N GLN A 161 -22.52 -2.46 -0.97
CA GLN A 161 -22.20 -3.37 -2.07
C GLN A 161 -22.42 -2.70 -3.43
N ARG A 162 -23.47 -1.88 -3.57
CA ARG A 162 -23.71 -1.08 -4.78
C ARG A 162 -22.61 -0.05 -5.01
N GLU A 163 -22.26 0.73 -3.98
CA GLU A 163 -21.15 1.71 -4.04
C GLU A 163 -19.82 1.03 -4.45
N ARG A 164 -19.53 -0.15 -3.90
CA ARG A 164 -18.34 -0.94 -4.30
C ARG A 164 -18.41 -1.39 -5.76
N ALA A 165 -19.57 -1.81 -6.24
CA ALA A 165 -19.75 -2.24 -7.62
C ALA A 165 -19.59 -1.05 -8.59
N GLU A 166 -20.14 0.11 -8.25
CA GLU A 166 -19.99 1.36 -9.00
C GLU A 166 -18.53 1.81 -9.03
N ALA A 167 -17.85 1.86 -7.89
CA ALA A 167 -16.43 2.22 -7.82
C ALA A 167 -15.54 1.27 -8.64
N LEU A 168 -15.82 -0.04 -8.63
CA LEU A 168 -15.12 -1.02 -9.46
C LEU A 168 -15.42 -0.82 -10.96
N ALA A 169 -16.64 -0.42 -11.32
CA ALA A 169 -17.00 -0.13 -12.70
C ALA A 169 -16.28 1.13 -13.21
N GLU A 170 -16.22 2.18 -12.40
CA GLU A 170 -15.47 3.42 -12.69
C GLU A 170 -13.97 3.13 -12.84
N GLN A 171 -13.38 2.35 -11.93
CA GLN A 171 -11.97 1.94 -12.05
C GLN A 171 -11.70 1.20 -13.36
N ARG A 172 -12.58 0.27 -13.75
CA ARG A 172 -12.46 -0.45 -15.02
C ARG A 172 -12.61 0.48 -16.22
N ALA A 173 -13.46 1.51 -16.15
CA ALA A 173 -13.61 2.50 -17.21
C ALA A 173 -12.33 3.34 -17.37
N VAL A 174 -11.78 3.86 -16.26
CA VAL A 174 -10.51 4.60 -16.26
C VAL A 174 -9.35 3.73 -16.77
N GLU A 175 -9.28 2.47 -16.37
CA GLU A 175 -8.25 1.55 -16.90
C GLU A 175 -8.37 1.35 -18.41
N LYS A 176 -9.59 1.27 -18.95
CA LYS A 176 -9.80 1.15 -20.41
C LYS A 176 -9.34 2.41 -21.12
N GLU A 177 -9.74 3.59 -20.64
CA GLU A 177 -9.30 4.88 -21.20
C GLU A 177 -7.77 5.02 -21.19
N LEU A 178 -7.12 4.66 -20.07
CA LEU A 178 -5.65 4.67 -19.96
C LEU A 178 -4.98 3.68 -20.93
N ARG A 179 -5.56 2.50 -21.15
CA ARG A 179 -5.05 1.53 -22.14
C ARG A 179 -5.20 2.07 -23.56
N GLU A 180 -6.34 2.66 -23.90
CA GLU A 180 -6.58 3.28 -25.20
C GLU A 180 -5.64 4.48 -25.45
N GLU A 181 -5.44 5.34 -24.45
CA GLU A 181 -4.53 6.47 -24.56
C GLU A 181 -3.09 6.00 -24.78
N LYS A 182 -2.65 4.97 -24.04
CA LYS A 182 -1.33 4.33 -24.25
C LYS A 182 -1.20 3.77 -25.66
N GLN A 183 -2.22 3.07 -26.18
CA GLN A 183 -2.21 2.55 -27.54
C GLN A 183 -2.13 3.69 -28.58
N ARG A 184 -2.90 4.77 -28.42
CA ARG A 184 -2.85 5.95 -29.30
C ARG A 184 -1.46 6.61 -29.28
N ARG A 185 -0.82 6.74 -28.11
CA ARG A 185 0.55 7.26 -27.98
C ARG A 185 1.57 6.37 -28.72
N VAL A 186 1.46 5.04 -28.57
CA VAL A 186 2.33 4.09 -29.26
C VAL A 186 2.13 4.16 -30.78
N GLN A 187 0.88 4.20 -31.25
CA GLN A 187 0.56 4.35 -32.68
C GLN A 187 1.11 5.66 -33.24
N LYS A 188 0.88 6.78 -32.54
CA LYS A 188 1.41 8.10 -32.95
C LYS A 188 2.94 8.08 -33.03
N ALA A 189 3.62 7.49 -32.05
CA ALA A 189 5.07 7.33 -32.07
C ALA A 189 5.57 6.38 -33.16
N ALA A 190 4.78 5.36 -33.54
CA ALA A 190 5.12 4.47 -34.65
C ALA A 190 4.98 5.17 -36.00
N ILE A 191 3.92 5.97 -36.19
CA ILE A 191 3.72 6.80 -37.38
C ILE A 191 4.87 7.80 -37.51
N PHE A 192 5.20 8.55 -36.45
CA PHE A 192 6.33 9.49 -36.48
C PHE A 192 7.66 8.81 -36.83
N ARG A 193 7.92 7.61 -36.29
CA ARG A 193 9.13 6.85 -36.64
C ARG A 193 9.12 6.45 -38.12
N ARG A 194 7.98 6.04 -38.66
CA ARG A 194 7.84 5.68 -40.08
C ARG A 194 8.08 6.90 -40.98
N ASP A 195 7.51 8.05 -40.64
CA ASP A 195 7.68 9.29 -41.40
C ASP A 195 9.14 9.77 -41.37
N LEU A 196 9.79 9.70 -40.21
CA LEU A 196 11.20 10.05 -40.07
C LEU A 196 12.10 9.12 -40.90
N MET A 197 11.80 7.82 -40.92
CA MET A 197 12.52 6.87 -41.78
C MET A 197 12.29 7.18 -43.26
N ALA A 198 11.06 7.52 -43.66
CA ALA A 198 10.74 7.94 -45.03
C ALA A 198 11.56 9.17 -45.43
N GLN A 199 11.60 10.21 -44.60
CA GLN A 199 12.41 11.41 -44.85
C GLN A 199 13.92 11.12 -44.96
N ILE A 200 14.45 10.23 -44.11
CA ILE A 200 15.85 9.79 -44.21
C ILE A 200 16.08 9.05 -45.53
N THR A 201 15.17 8.16 -45.94
CA THR A 201 15.30 7.44 -47.20
C THR A 201 15.22 8.38 -48.40
N GLU A 202 14.30 9.34 -48.42
CA GLU A 202 14.21 10.38 -49.44
C GLU A 202 15.48 11.24 -49.49
N GLY A 203 16.03 11.62 -48.33
CA GLY A 203 17.28 12.36 -48.26
C GLY A 203 18.49 11.53 -48.73
N ARG A 204 18.47 10.21 -48.57
CA ARG A 204 19.50 9.30 -49.13
C ARG A 204 19.36 9.15 -50.64
N THR A 205 18.15 8.95 -51.16
CA THR A 205 17.93 8.80 -52.60
C THR A 205 18.29 10.08 -53.36
N LYS A 206 17.95 11.26 -52.83
CA LYS A 206 18.36 12.57 -53.39
C LYS A 206 19.89 12.69 -53.47
N ARG A 207 20.60 12.42 -52.36
CA ARG A 207 22.08 12.46 -52.36
C ARG A 207 22.71 11.48 -53.35
N ILE A 208 22.15 10.29 -53.50
CA ILE A 208 22.63 9.32 -54.50
C ILE A 208 22.40 9.86 -55.91
N GLN A 209 21.23 10.44 -56.20
CA GLN A 209 20.93 11.04 -57.50
C GLN A 209 21.85 12.24 -57.79
N ASP A 210 22.09 13.12 -56.82
CA ASP A 210 23.00 14.27 -56.99
C ASP A 210 24.45 13.80 -57.20
N HIS A 211 24.88 12.75 -56.51
CA HIS A 211 26.17 12.13 -56.75
C HIS A 211 26.27 11.53 -58.16
N GLN A 212 25.23 10.83 -58.62
CA GLN A 212 25.21 10.29 -59.99
C GLN A 212 25.26 11.38 -61.05
N LYS A 213 24.53 12.50 -60.85
CA LYS A 213 24.57 13.67 -61.75
C LYS A 213 25.94 14.30 -61.78
N SER A 214 26.53 14.63 -60.64
CA SER A 214 27.89 15.21 -60.57
C SER A 214 28.96 14.30 -61.18
N VAL A 215 28.85 12.98 -60.99
CA VAL A 215 29.75 12.02 -61.66
C VAL A 215 29.54 12.01 -63.17
N ALA A 216 28.30 12.13 -63.65
CA ALA A 216 28.00 12.20 -65.08
C ALA A 216 28.53 13.50 -65.71
N GLU A 217 28.32 14.64 -65.05
CA GLU A 217 28.85 15.95 -65.43
C GLU A 217 30.38 15.93 -65.47
N GLY A 218 31.04 15.46 -64.41
CA GLY A 218 32.51 15.35 -64.39
C GLY A 218 33.06 14.39 -65.45
N ARG A 219 32.33 13.35 -65.84
CA ARG A 219 32.71 12.48 -66.98
C ARG A 219 32.59 13.19 -68.33
N LEU A 220 31.62 14.08 -68.50
CA LEU A 220 31.46 14.88 -69.71
C LEU A 220 32.56 15.94 -69.80
N GLU A 221 32.81 16.68 -68.71
CA GLU A 221 33.90 17.66 -68.62
C GLU A 221 35.26 17.01 -68.94
N LEU A 222 35.55 15.83 -68.39
CA LEU A 222 36.78 15.10 -68.71
C LEU A 222 36.91 14.71 -70.18
N LYS A 223 35.79 14.39 -70.86
CA LYS A 223 35.82 14.10 -72.30
C LYS A 223 36.10 15.38 -73.09
N GLU A 224 35.40 16.46 -72.77
CA GLU A 224 35.61 17.76 -73.43
C GLU A 224 37.05 18.27 -73.24
N CYS A 225 37.60 18.18 -72.03
CA CYS A 225 38.99 18.54 -71.78
C CYS A 225 39.98 17.66 -72.56
N ARG A 226 39.71 16.34 -72.66
CA ARG A 226 40.55 15.44 -73.47
C ARG A 226 40.52 15.83 -74.94
N ASP A 227 39.33 16.08 -75.48
CA ASP A 227 39.15 16.46 -76.88
C ASP A 227 39.87 17.80 -77.18
N ILE A 228 39.79 18.78 -76.26
CA ILE A 228 40.53 20.05 -76.38
C ILE A 228 42.04 19.80 -76.39
N VAL A 229 42.57 19.02 -75.44
CA VAL A 229 44.01 18.72 -75.35
C VAL A 229 44.50 17.95 -76.58
N GLU A 230 43.71 17.01 -77.09
CA GLU A 230 44.04 16.29 -78.32
C GLU A 230 44.06 17.23 -79.54
N GLN A 231 43.08 18.14 -79.65
CA GLN A 231 43.05 19.16 -80.71
C GLN A 231 44.22 20.15 -80.61
N GLU A 232 44.57 20.60 -79.40
CA GLU A 232 45.74 21.45 -79.17
C GLU A 232 47.04 20.72 -79.52
N GLY A 233 47.18 19.46 -79.12
CA GLY A 233 48.33 18.62 -79.47
C GLY A 233 48.49 18.43 -80.99
N LEU A 234 47.37 18.25 -81.72
CA LEU A 234 47.37 18.19 -83.18
C LEU A 234 47.78 19.53 -83.81
N LYS A 235 47.24 20.65 -83.33
CA LYS A 235 47.64 22.00 -83.80
C LYS A 235 49.11 22.26 -83.55
N ASP A 236 49.62 21.93 -82.37
CA ASP A 236 51.03 22.04 -82.01
C ASP A 236 51.93 21.15 -82.88
N ALA A 237 51.47 19.96 -83.25
CA ALA A 237 52.21 19.08 -84.16
C ALA A 237 52.29 19.67 -85.57
N ILE A 238 51.19 20.27 -86.06
CA ILE A 238 51.15 20.96 -87.36
C ILE A 238 52.09 22.17 -87.36
N THR A 239 52.01 23.03 -86.34
CA THR A 239 52.88 24.22 -86.24
C THR A 239 54.35 23.83 -86.11
N LYS A 240 54.68 22.79 -85.33
CA LYS A 240 56.06 22.26 -85.27
C LYS A 240 56.51 21.66 -86.59
N ALA A 241 55.63 21.02 -87.35
CA ALA A 241 55.97 20.50 -88.68
C ALA A 241 56.23 21.64 -89.68
N GLU A 242 55.44 22.71 -89.63
CA GLU A 242 55.66 23.93 -90.42
C GLU A 242 56.97 24.62 -90.03
N GLN A 243 57.22 24.80 -88.73
CA GLN A 243 58.49 25.34 -88.23
C GLN A 243 59.67 24.47 -88.67
N ARG A 244 59.56 23.14 -88.64
CA ARG A 244 60.59 22.23 -89.15
C ARG A 244 60.81 22.40 -90.65
N ARG A 245 59.75 22.59 -91.45
CA ARG A 245 59.90 22.88 -92.89
C ARG A 245 60.63 24.19 -93.13
N VAL A 246 60.28 25.24 -92.39
CA VAL A 246 60.97 26.54 -92.46
C VAL A 246 62.43 26.42 -92.03
N LEU A 247 62.71 25.69 -90.94
CA LEU A 247 64.06 25.44 -90.45
C LEU A 247 64.87 24.56 -91.42
N LEU A 248 64.26 23.59 -92.09
CA LEU A 248 64.93 22.80 -93.13
C LEU A 248 65.26 23.67 -94.34
N ALA A 249 64.33 24.52 -94.78
CA ALA A 249 64.58 25.45 -95.87
C ALA A 249 65.69 26.47 -95.53
N SER A 250 65.70 26.99 -94.30
CA SER A 250 66.78 27.88 -93.84
C SER A 250 68.09 27.13 -93.62
N LEU A 251 68.04 25.85 -93.20
CA LEU A 251 69.21 24.98 -93.12
C LEU A 251 69.77 24.73 -94.51
N ASP A 252 68.95 24.44 -95.52
CA ASP A 252 69.39 24.25 -96.91
C ASP A 252 70.02 25.53 -97.48
N GLN A 253 69.42 26.69 -97.21
CA GLN A 253 70.01 27.99 -97.55
C GLN A 253 71.36 28.22 -96.85
N SER A 254 71.42 27.96 -95.53
CA SER A 254 72.65 28.09 -94.76
C SER A 254 73.69 27.04 -95.16
N ALA A 255 73.30 25.84 -95.58
CA ALA A 255 74.15 24.78 -96.07
C ALA A 255 74.69 25.11 -97.47
N ALA A 256 73.91 25.78 -98.31
CA ALA A 256 74.38 26.35 -99.58
C ALA A 256 75.41 27.46 -99.31
N MET A 257 75.13 28.38 -98.38
CA MET A 257 76.08 29.41 -97.94
C MET A 257 77.33 28.79 -97.28
N LEU A 258 77.17 27.71 -96.51
CA LEU A 258 78.25 26.97 -95.88
C LEU A 258 79.06 26.16 -96.90
N LYS A 259 78.45 25.64 -97.97
CA LYS A 259 79.18 25.04 -99.09
C LYS A 259 79.99 26.09 -99.81
N GLN A 260 79.43 27.26 -100.10
CA GLN A 260 80.15 28.39 -100.69
C GLN A 260 81.31 28.87 -99.80
N THR A 261 81.08 28.98 -98.49
CA THR A 261 82.15 29.36 -97.54
C THR A 261 83.12 28.22 -97.25
N ARG A 262 82.71 26.94 -97.31
CA ARG A 262 83.60 25.77 -97.22
C ARG A 262 84.42 25.59 -98.48
N GLU A 263 83.90 25.91 -99.67
CA GLU A 263 84.68 25.99 -100.89
C GLU A 263 85.75 27.10 -100.77
N ALA A 264 85.38 28.24 -100.16
CA ALA A 264 86.32 29.31 -99.80
C ALA A 264 87.30 28.94 -98.67
N TYR A 265 86.87 28.19 -97.65
CA TYR A 265 87.70 27.75 -96.51
C TYR A 265 88.54 26.51 -96.81
N ALA A 266 88.10 25.62 -97.70
CA ALA A 266 88.83 24.45 -98.18
C ALA A 266 90.01 24.86 -99.08
N LEU A 267 89.93 26.03 -99.73
CA LEU A 267 91.09 26.71 -100.30
C LEU A 267 92.07 27.21 -99.22
N ALA A 268 91.60 27.53 -98.00
CA ALA A 268 92.39 28.17 -96.95
C ALA A 268 92.96 27.23 -95.86
N GLN A 269 92.43 26.02 -95.68
CA GLN A 269 92.84 25.14 -94.56
C GLN A 269 93.17 23.69 -94.98
N LYS A 270 94.07 23.52 -95.97
CA LYS A 270 94.57 22.18 -96.34
C LYS A 270 95.51 21.52 -95.32
N ASN A 271 96.03 22.23 -94.31
CA ASN A 271 97.02 21.67 -93.40
C ASN A 271 96.80 22.13 -91.94
N LYS A 272 96.01 21.39 -91.16
CA LYS A 272 96.12 21.39 -89.69
C LYS A 272 95.95 19.97 -89.13
N PRO A 273 96.85 19.50 -88.24
CA PRO A 273 96.81 18.13 -87.74
C PRO A 273 95.77 17.92 -86.63
N GLU A 274 95.11 16.75 -86.66
CA GLU A 274 94.02 16.30 -85.77
C GLU A 274 94.44 15.99 -84.31
N ARG A 275 95.66 16.39 -83.90
CA ARG A 275 96.25 16.00 -82.61
C ARG A 275 95.57 16.65 -81.39
N GLY A 276 94.72 17.67 -81.59
CA GLY A 276 93.95 18.33 -80.52
C GLY A 276 92.63 17.66 -80.14
N LEU A 277 92.14 16.65 -80.89
CA LEU A 277 90.88 15.97 -80.61
C LEU A 277 90.97 15.07 -79.37
N LEU A 278 92.12 14.42 -79.14
CA LEU A 278 92.34 13.51 -78.00
C LEU A 278 92.59 14.27 -76.69
N ASP A 279 93.36 15.37 -76.71
CA ASP A 279 93.56 16.22 -75.53
C ASP A 279 92.28 16.99 -75.13
N ALA A 280 91.39 17.29 -76.09
CA ALA A 280 90.10 17.91 -75.81
C ALA A 280 89.06 16.93 -75.19
N LEU A 281 89.22 15.62 -75.38
CA LEU A 281 88.29 14.61 -74.87
C LEU A 281 88.48 14.31 -73.37
N GLY A 282 89.67 14.49 -72.82
CA GLY A 282 89.97 14.27 -71.39
C GLY A 282 89.13 15.13 -70.43
N PRO A 283 89.09 16.47 -70.59
CA PRO A 283 88.27 17.35 -69.77
C PRO A 283 86.76 17.08 -69.92
N VAL A 284 86.31 16.73 -71.13
CA VAL A 284 84.89 16.47 -71.43
C VAL A 284 84.42 15.18 -70.78
N THR A 285 85.22 14.12 -70.83
CA THR A 285 84.92 12.84 -70.18
C THR A 285 84.97 12.96 -68.65
N ALA A 286 85.95 13.68 -68.09
CA ALA A 286 86.01 13.97 -66.65
C ALA A 286 84.80 14.81 -66.16
N ALA A 287 84.36 15.80 -66.95
CA ALA A 287 83.16 16.57 -66.66
C ALA A 287 81.88 15.71 -66.72
N TYR A 288 81.81 14.74 -67.63
CA TYR A 288 80.69 13.81 -67.72
C TYR A 288 80.64 12.86 -66.52
N VAL A 289 81.77 12.28 -66.12
CA VAL A 289 81.86 11.37 -64.96
C VAL A 289 81.51 12.11 -63.68
N SER A 290 82.05 13.32 -63.46
CA SER A 290 81.72 14.12 -62.28
C SER A 290 80.26 14.57 -62.24
N LYS A 291 79.65 14.94 -63.38
CA LYS A 291 78.21 15.21 -63.46
C LYS A 291 77.37 13.98 -63.16
N ALA A 292 77.75 12.80 -63.66
CA ALA A 292 77.04 11.55 -63.38
C ALA A 292 77.13 11.16 -61.89
N GLN A 293 78.28 11.34 -61.26
CA GLN A 293 78.46 11.13 -59.82
C GLN A 293 77.63 12.11 -58.99
N LYS A 294 77.60 13.39 -59.35
CA LYS A 294 76.74 14.39 -58.69
C LYS A 294 75.25 14.07 -58.80
N ARG A 295 74.78 13.60 -59.97
CA ARG A 295 73.39 13.16 -60.16
C ARG A 295 73.04 11.99 -59.25
N ARG A 296 73.92 10.99 -59.12
CA ARG A 296 73.71 9.86 -58.20
C ARG A 296 73.60 10.30 -56.75
N LEU A 297 74.46 11.23 -56.30
CA LEU A 297 74.37 11.76 -54.93
C LEU A 297 73.06 12.50 -54.68
N GLN A 298 72.63 13.35 -55.63
CA GLN A 298 71.34 14.04 -55.56
C GLN A 298 70.15 13.08 -55.55
N GLU A 299 70.21 11.97 -56.29
CA GLU A 299 69.19 10.93 -56.26
C GLU A 299 69.12 10.22 -54.90
N ILE A 300 70.26 9.99 -54.24
CA ILE A 300 70.32 9.40 -52.90
C ILE A 300 69.73 10.38 -51.87
N GLU A 301 70.15 11.65 -51.89
CA GLU A 301 69.62 12.69 -50.99
C GLU A 301 68.10 12.87 -51.18
N ALA A 302 67.61 12.86 -52.42
CA ALA A 302 66.18 12.96 -52.71
C ALA A 302 65.40 11.74 -52.17
N ARG A 303 65.99 10.54 -52.20
CA ARG A 303 65.38 9.34 -51.61
C ARG A 303 65.33 9.45 -50.08
N ASP A 304 66.38 9.92 -49.44
CA ASP A 304 66.43 10.08 -47.98
C ASP A 304 65.42 11.12 -47.49
N ILE A 305 65.32 12.26 -48.18
CA ILE A 305 64.32 13.30 -47.89
C ILE A 305 62.90 12.74 -48.04
N ASN A 306 62.63 11.99 -49.10
CA ASN A 306 61.32 11.38 -49.32
C ASN A 306 61.01 10.30 -48.27
N ALA A 307 61.99 9.48 -47.88
CA ALA A 307 61.83 8.47 -46.84
C ALA A 307 61.52 9.12 -45.48
N ALA A 308 62.22 10.20 -45.13
CA ALA A 308 61.95 10.95 -43.90
C ALA A 308 60.54 11.57 -43.91
N ARG A 309 60.11 12.14 -45.05
CA ARG A 309 58.77 12.72 -45.21
C ARG A 309 57.67 11.66 -45.08
N LEU A 310 57.86 10.49 -45.69
CA LEU A 310 56.93 9.36 -45.55
C LEU A 310 56.90 8.83 -44.12
N GLY A 311 58.05 8.76 -43.44
CA GLY A 311 58.13 8.38 -42.03
C GLY A 311 57.34 9.33 -41.12
N PHE A 312 57.45 10.64 -41.37
CA PHE A 312 56.66 11.64 -40.63
C PHE A 312 55.15 11.48 -40.87
N GLN A 313 54.73 11.29 -42.14
CA GLN A 313 53.32 11.07 -42.47
C GLN A 313 52.76 9.80 -41.82
N LEU A 314 53.53 8.70 -41.80
CA LEU A 314 53.12 7.47 -41.14
C LEU A 314 53.00 7.66 -39.62
N SER A 315 53.92 8.39 -39.00
CA SER A 315 53.85 8.72 -37.57
C SER A 315 52.60 9.55 -37.26
N GLN A 316 52.25 10.50 -38.13
CA GLN A 316 51.06 11.33 -37.95
C GLN A 316 49.77 10.50 -38.07
N ILE A 317 49.68 9.63 -39.09
CA ILE A 317 48.54 8.71 -39.25
C ILE A 317 48.39 7.80 -38.03
N LYS A 318 49.51 7.27 -37.50
CA LYS A 318 49.48 6.42 -36.30
C LYS A 318 48.94 7.17 -35.09
N HIS A 319 49.39 8.42 -34.88
CA HIS A 319 48.91 9.25 -33.79
C HIS A 319 47.41 9.60 -33.93
N ASP A 320 46.96 9.89 -35.15
CA ASP A 320 45.55 10.15 -35.45
C ASP A 320 44.67 8.91 -35.20
N LEU A 321 45.17 7.70 -35.48
CA LEU A 321 44.48 6.46 -35.15
C LEU A 321 44.40 6.24 -33.63
N GLU A 322 45.51 6.40 -32.91
CA GLU A 322 45.55 6.26 -31.45
C GLU A 322 44.61 7.26 -30.75
N SER A 323 44.57 8.51 -31.21
CA SER A 323 43.67 9.53 -30.66
C SER A 323 42.18 9.23 -30.93
N ARG A 324 41.86 8.66 -32.10
CA ARG A 324 40.51 8.17 -32.42
C ARG A 324 40.09 7.01 -31.53
N ASP A 325 40.99 6.05 -31.30
CA ASP A 325 40.71 4.91 -30.41
C ASP A 325 40.50 5.38 -28.96
N GLN A 326 41.29 6.33 -28.49
CA GLN A 326 41.09 6.98 -27.18
C GLN A 326 39.74 7.72 -27.11
N LEU A 327 39.34 8.41 -28.17
CA LEU A 327 38.03 9.06 -28.22
C LEU A 327 36.90 8.02 -28.14
N ILE A 328 36.97 6.95 -28.93
CA ILE A 328 35.96 5.88 -28.96
C ILE A 328 35.84 5.23 -27.58
N THR A 329 36.96 4.84 -26.97
CA THR A 329 36.96 4.26 -25.62
C THR A 329 36.36 5.22 -24.58
N SER A 330 36.68 6.51 -24.65
CA SER A 330 36.11 7.52 -23.76
C SER A 330 34.59 7.66 -23.92
N LEU A 331 34.08 7.58 -25.16
CA LEU A 331 32.65 7.64 -25.47
C LEU A 331 31.93 6.40 -24.93
N LEU A 332 32.50 5.21 -25.13
CA LEU A 332 31.97 3.95 -24.60
C LEU A 332 31.88 3.96 -23.07
N ILE A 333 32.91 4.45 -22.38
CA ILE A 333 32.90 4.59 -20.91
C ILE A 333 31.78 5.55 -20.46
N ARG A 334 31.58 6.67 -21.18
CA ARG A 334 30.51 7.62 -20.85
C ARG A 334 29.12 7.04 -21.08
N GLU A 335 28.91 6.30 -22.17
CA GLU A 335 27.64 5.61 -22.42
C GLU A 335 27.34 4.56 -21.35
N GLN A 336 28.35 3.78 -20.95
CA GLN A 336 28.18 2.76 -19.91
C GLN A 336 27.81 3.42 -18.57
N LYS A 337 28.51 4.48 -18.16
CA LYS A 337 28.18 5.25 -16.95
C LYS A 337 26.77 5.86 -17.02
N ALA A 338 26.34 6.35 -18.18
CA ALA A 338 25.01 6.88 -18.36
C ALA A 338 23.92 5.80 -18.17
N LYS A 339 24.15 4.58 -18.68
CA LYS A 339 23.26 3.43 -18.48
C LYS A 339 23.20 3.00 -17.01
N GLU A 340 24.34 2.93 -16.34
CA GLU A 340 24.42 2.61 -14.89
C GLU A 340 23.68 3.66 -14.05
N ASN A 341 23.88 4.95 -14.35
CA ASN A 341 23.16 6.03 -13.68
C ASN A 341 21.64 5.96 -13.91
N ALA A 342 21.20 5.63 -15.13
CA ALA A 342 19.78 5.45 -15.43
C ALA A 342 19.17 4.30 -14.60
N LEU A 343 19.86 3.15 -14.52
CA LEU A 343 19.45 2.02 -13.69
C LEU A 343 19.40 2.39 -12.20
N ALA A 344 20.39 3.14 -11.71
CA ALA A 344 20.41 3.61 -10.33
C ALA A 344 19.23 4.55 -10.02
N LEU A 345 18.87 5.45 -10.94
CA LEU A 345 17.72 6.33 -10.81
C LEU A 345 16.39 5.56 -10.82
N GLU A 346 16.25 4.52 -11.65
CA GLU A 346 15.07 3.65 -11.63
C GLU A 346 14.94 2.89 -10.30
N GLN A 347 16.05 2.36 -9.78
CA GLN A 347 16.07 1.72 -8.45
C GLN A 347 15.73 2.72 -7.33
N ALA A 348 16.18 3.97 -7.43
CA ALA A 348 15.82 5.01 -6.47
C ALA A 348 14.33 5.35 -6.53
N ARG A 349 13.75 5.48 -7.72
CA ARG A 349 12.31 5.74 -7.93
C ARG A 349 11.45 4.63 -7.36
N THR A 350 11.79 3.37 -7.62
CA THR A 350 11.06 2.21 -7.07
C THR A 350 11.16 2.13 -5.56
N LYS A 351 12.33 2.42 -4.96
CA LYS A 351 12.49 2.51 -3.50
C LYS A 351 11.64 3.64 -2.91
N MET A 352 11.58 4.80 -3.56
CA MET A 352 10.74 5.92 -3.10
C MET A 352 9.26 5.59 -3.16
N ALA A 353 8.77 4.95 -4.23
CA ALA A 353 7.38 4.49 -4.32
C ALA A 353 7.04 3.52 -3.17
N LYS A 354 7.88 2.52 -2.91
CA LYS A 354 7.70 1.60 -1.77
C LYS A 354 7.68 2.32 -0.42
N LYS A 355 8.54 3.33 -0.22
CA LYS A 355 8.53 4.14 1.01
C LYS A 355 7.24 4.94 1.16
N GLN A 356 6.69 5.46 0.07
CA GLN A 356 5.40 6.16 0.07
C GLN A 356 4.26 5.20 0.42
N GLU A 357 4.20 4.03 -0.21
CA GLU A 357 3.22 2.98 0.11
C GLU A 357 3.29 2.58 1.59
N ILE A 358 4.49 2.32 2.13
CA ILE A 358 4.67 2.00 3.56
C ILE A 358 4.20 3.17 4.43
N ARG A 359 4.50 4.42 4.05
CA ARG A 359 4.05 5.59 4.81
C ARG A 359 2.52 5.69 4.83
N GLU A 360 1.86 5.46 3.72
CA GLU A 360 0.39 5.47 3.63
C GLU A 360 -0.22 4.35 4.48
N GLN A 361 0.35 3.15 4.44
CA GLN A 361 -0.06 2.03 5.31
C GLN A 361 0.12 2.35 6.81
N LEU A 362 1.23 3.00 7.19
CA LEU A 362 1.44 3.41 8.58
C LEU A 362 0.48 4.52 9.02
N LEU A 363 0.12 5.43 8.09
CA LEU A 363 -0.88 6.46 8.36
C LEU A 363 -2.27 5.84 8.54
N SER A 364 -2.68 4.91 7.67
CA SER A 364 -3.97 4.22 7.81
C SER A 364 -4.03 3.40 9.10
N GLN A 365 -2.96 2.67 9.46
CA GLN A 365 -2.87 1.98 10.75
C GLN A 365 -2.99 2.95 11.93
N ARG A 366 -2.41 4.16 11.83
CA ARG A 366 -2.52 5.18 12.87
C ARG A 366 -3.95 5.71 12.98
N GLU A 367 -4.65 5.89 11.86
CA GLU A 367 -6.05 6.30 11.83
C GLU A 367 -6.97 5.24 12.44
N GLU A 368 -6.76 3.96 12.11
CA GLU A 368 -7.46 2.83 12.74
C GLU A 368 -7.22 2.80 14.25
N GLN A 369 -5.96 2.91 14.69
CA GLN A 369 -5.64 2.96 16.12
C GLN A 369 -6.28 4.15 16.83
N LYS A 370 -6.31 5.33 16.20
CA LYS A 370 -7.03 6.49 16.73
C LYS A 370 -8.53 6.21 16.83
N PHE A 371 -9.13 5.63 15.79
CA PHE A 371 -10.54 5.26 15.80
C PHE A 371 -10.88 4.33 16.96
N PHE A 372 -10.08 3.28 17.19
CA PHE A 372 -10.30 2.37 18.32
C PHE A 372 -10.08 3.04 19.68
N ARG A 373 -9.11 3.96 19.80
CA ARG A 373 -8.93 4.76 21.03
C ARG A 373 -10.12 5.68 21.29
N ASP A 374 -10.59 6.39 20.27
CA ASP A 374 -11.72 7.30 20.37
C ASP A 374 -13.02 6.55 20.66
N LYS A 375 -13.19 5.36 20.07
CA LYS A 375 -14.29 4.45 20.38
C LYS A 375 -14.22 4.00 21.83
N ALA A 376 -13.06 3.56 22.32
CA ALA A 376 -12.89 3.15 23.71
C ALA A 376 -13.16 4.30 24.70
N VAL A 377 -12.74 5.53 24.37
CA VAL A 377 -13.05 6.72 25.19
C VAL A 377 -14.55 7.01 25.21
N LYS A 378 -15.22 6.93 24.06
CA LYS A 378 -16.68 7.11 23.96
C LYS A 378 -17.42 6.03 24.75
N ASP A 379 -17.03 4.76 24.60
CA ASP A 379 -17.62 3.64 25.33
C ASP A 379 -17.40 3.80 26.85
N ALA A 380 -16.23 4.30 27.27
CA ALA A 380 -15.93 4.60 28.67
C ALA A 380 -16.67 5.82 29.24
N LEU A 381 -17.08 6.77 28.39
CA LEU A 381 -17.91 7.92 28.78
C LEU A 381 -19.40 7.55 28.93
N VAL A 382 -19.86 6.52 28.22
CA VAL A 382 -21.25 6.02 28.27
C VAL A 382 -21.47 5.10 29.48
N MET A 383 -20.42 4.50 30.04
CA MET A 383 -20.55 3.72 31.28
C MET A 383 -20.83 4.63 32.48
N PRO A 384 -21.87 4.33 33.30
CA PRO A 384 -22.13 5.06 34.53
C PRO A 384 -20.95 4.89 35.49
N LYS A 385 -20.27 6.01 35.80
CA LYS A 385 -19.16 6.09 36.77
C LYS A 385 -19.72 6.12 38.18
N ASP A 386 -20.15 4.96 38.66
CA ASP A 386 -20.46 4.79 40.06
C ASP A 386 -19.14 4.55 40.82
N PRO A 387 -18.75 5.44 41.77
CA PRO A 387 -17.50 5.31 42.52
C PRO A 387 -17.42 4.02 43.35
N MET A 388 -18.54 3.32 43.52
CA MET A 388 -18.62 2.03 44.20
C MET A 388 -18.54 0.82 43.26
N CYS A 389 -18.50 1.01 41.93
CA CYS A 389 -18.42 -0.11 41.00
C CYS A 389 -17.01 -0.76 41.01
N PHE A 390 -16.96 -2.07 40.79
CA PHE A 390 -15.70 -2.83 40.79
C PHE A 390 -14.72 -2.32 39.71
N GLY A 391 -15.23 -1.96 38.53
CA GLY A 391 -14.41 -1.46 37.42
C GLY A 391 -13.70 -0.13 37.74
N GLU A 392 -14.38 0.80 38.40
CA GLU A 392 -13.79 2.08 38.79
C GLU A 392 -12.80 1.93 39.94
N ARG A 393 -13.04 0.99 40.86
CA ARG A 393 -12.05 0.62 41.90
C ARG A 393 -10.78 0.01 41.29
N GLN A 394 -10.91 -0.91 40.33
CA GLN A 394 -9.77 -1.48 39.62
C GLN A 394 -9.01 -0.41 38.81
N TYR A 395 -9.72 0.49 38.14
CA TYR A 395 -9.11 1.60 37.41
C TYR A 395 -8.35 2.54 38.34
N ARG A 396 -8.95 2.97 39.45
CA ARG A 396 -8.28 3.83 40.45
C ARG A 396 -7.05 3.17 41.05
N MET A 397 -7.14 1.88 41.38
CA MET A 397 -6.00 1.10 41.86
C MET A 397 -4.88 1.01 40.81
N GLN A 398 -5.23 0.79 39.54
CA GLN A 398 -4.26 0.70 38.44
C GLN A 398 -3.61 2.07 38.14
N VAL A 399 -4.38 3.16 38.20
CA VAL A 399 -3.84 4.52 38.08
C VAL A 399 -2.88 4.82 39.24
N ALA A 400 -3.28 4.52 40.48
CA ALA A 400 -2.42 4.72 41.65
C ALA A 400 -1.12 3.89 41.57
N GLN A 401 -1.20 2.63 41.10
CA GLN A 401 -0.02 1.80 40.84
C GLN A 401 0.90 2.42 39.79
N ARG A 402 0.35 2.90 38.66
CA ARG A 402 1.13 3.56 37.60
C ARG A 402 1.77 4.87 38.05
N GLU A 403 1.07 5.64 38.88
CA GLU A 403 1.63 6.85 39.46
C GLU A 403 2.77 6.54 40.43
N ASN A 404 2.63 5.48 41.24
CA ASN A 404 3.70 5.02 42.12
C ASN A 404 4.92 4.50 41.34
N THR A 405 4.74 3.70 40.28
CA THR A 405 5.87 3.26 39.44
C THR A 405 6.55 4.45 38.78
N ARG A 406 5.78 5.41 38.27
CA ARG A 406 6.34 6.63 37.68
C ARG A 406 7.14 7.46 38.69
N ARG A 407 6.70 7.55 39.95
CA ARG A 407 7.45 8.23 41.02
C ARG A 407 8.77 7.52 41.30
N LEU A 408 8.76 6.19 41.39
CA LEU A 408 9.97 5.38 41.58
C LEU A 408 10.94 5.52 40.39
N ASP A 409 10.43 5.53 39.16
CA ASP A 409 11.25 5.73 37.96
C ASP A 409 11.91 7.12 37.98
N VAL A 410 11.15 8.17 38.30
CA VAL A 410 11.68 9.54 38.39
C VAL A 410 12.77 9.63 39.47
N GLN A 411 12.58 9.00 40.63
CA GLN A 411 13.60 8.92 41.68
C GLN A 411 14.84 8.17 41.19
N CYS A 412 14.69 7.02 40.53
CA CYS A 412 15.80 6.26 39.95
C CYS A 412 16.62 7.10 38.94
N TYR A 413 15.95 7.88 38.09
CA TYR A 413 16.64 8.79 37.17
C TYR A 413 17.37 9.93 37.89
N GLN A 414 16.80 10.47 38.96
CA GLN A 414 17.46 11.47 39.80
C GLN A 414 18.70 10.90 40.49
N ASP A 415 18.61 9.70 41.05
CA ASP A 415 19.72 9.01 41.70
C ASP A 415 20.83 8.67 40.71
N MET A 416 20.50 8.18 39.52
CA MET A 416 21.48 7.96 38.45
C MET A 416 22.15 9.26 38.00
N ALA A 417 21.41 10.35 37.89
CA ALA A 417 21.97 11.66 37.57
C ALA A 417 22.94 12.13 38.68
N HIS A 418 22.59 11.92 39.94
CA HIS A 418 23.46 12.21 41.08
C HIS A 418 24.75 11.39 41.02
N MET A 419 24.66 10.07 40.85
CA MET A 419 25.83 9.19 40.73
C MET A 419 26.75 9.58 39.57
N VAL A 420 26.20 10.02 38.44
CA VAL A 420 27.01 10.50 37.31
C VAL A 420 27.77 11.77 37.67
N VAL A 421 27.14 12.70 38.41
CA VAL A 421 27.78 13.93 38.88
C VAL A 421 28.87 13.61 39.91
N GLU A 422 28.58 12.73 40.88
CA GLU A 422 29.57 12.28 41.87
C GLU A 422 30.75 11.56 41.22
N ALA A 423 30.50 10.65 40.27
CA ALA A 423 31.56 9.97 39.52
C ALA A 423 32.43 10.97 38.74
N LYS A 424 31.85 12.02 38.16
CA LYS A 424 32.61 13.10 37.53
C LYS A 424 33.46 13.86 38.54
N ASN A 425 32.92 14.14 39.73
CA ASN A 425 33.66 14.82 40.79
C ASN A 425 34.81 13.95 41.32
N HIS A 426 34.59 12.65 41.52
CA HIS A 426 35.64 11.69 41.88
C HIS A 426 36.75 11.61 40.82
N ARG A 427 36.40 11.58 39.53
CA ARG A 427 37.41 11.60 38.46
C ARG A 427 38.22 12.88 38.45
N LYS A 428 37.59 14.03 38.72
CA LYS A 428 38.30 15.31 38.85
C LYS A 428 39.24 15.31 40.04
N ALA A 429 38.79 14.82 41.20
CA ALA A 429 39.62 14.70 42.40
C ALA A 429 40.83 13.77 42.15
N ALA A 430 40.60 12.59 41.57
CA ALA A 430 41.69 11.66 41.22
C ALA A 430 42.68 12.27 40.21
N ALA A 431 42.20 13.05 39.24
CA ALA A 431 43.07 13.74 38.29
C ALA A 431 43.91 14.84 38.96
N GLN A 432 43.34 15.55 39.95
CA GLN A 432 44.06 16.53 40.76
C GLN A 432 45.13 15.84 41.62
N GLU A 433 44.80 14.74 42.28
CA GLU A 433 45.78 13.95 43.04
C GLU A 433 46.96 13.49 42.17
N VAL A 434 46.70 13.03 40.95
CA VAL A 434 47.77 12.65 40.01
C VAL A 434 48.62 13.86 39.61
N ALA A 435 47.99 15.01 39.35
CA ALA A 435 48.71 16.24 39.01
C ALA A 435 49.61 16.70 40.17
N ASP A 436 49.12 16.62 41.40
CA ASP A 436 49.86 16.97 42.61
C ASP A 436 51.06 16.03 42.81
N ILE A 437 50.89 14.71 42.62
CA ILE A 437 51.99 13.73 42.69
C ILE A 437 53.05 14.02 41.62
N ILE A 438 52.64 14.30 40.37
CA ILE A 438 53.58 14.63 39.30
C ILE A 438 54.36 15.90 39.64
N GLN A 439 53.68 16.93 40.17
CA GLN A 439 54.33 18.16 40.59
C GLN A 439 55.33 17.91 41.72
N GLU A 440 55.01 17.06 42.69
CA GLU A 440 55.93 16.65 43.74
C GLU A 440 57.14 15.91 43.20
N VAL A 441 56.97 15.01 42.23
CA VAL A 441 58.09 14.31 41.57
C VAL A 441 59.01 15.30 40.87
N TYR A 442 58.46 16.26 40.12
CA TYR A 442 59.26 17.32 39.51
C TYR A 442 60.00 18.16 40.56
N ASN A 443 59.35 18.51 41.67
CA ASN A 443 59.99 19.25 42.75
C ASN A 443 61.15 18.44 43.38
N VAL A 444 61.00 17.13 43.55
CA VAL A 444 62.07 16.25 44.04
C VAL A 444 63.20 16.17 43.04
N GLN A 445 62.90 16.02 41.75
CA GLN A 445 63.91 15.97 40.69
C GLN A 445 64.69 17.28 40.63
N ASN A 446 64.02 18.44 40.66
CA ASN A 446 64.68 19.74 40.69
C ASN A 446 65.64 19.86 41.89
N ARG A 447 65.21 19.43 43.08
CA ARG A 447 66.09 19.41 44.27
C ARG A 447 67.29 18.48 44.09
N GLN A 448 67.11 17.33 43.45
CA GLN A 448 68.21 16.41 43.16
C GLN A 448 69.18 17.00 42.15
N ASP A 449 68.66 17.62 41.09
CA ASP A 449 69.47 18.27 40.06
C ASP A 449 70.27 19.45 40.65
N GLU A 450 69.67 20.23 41.55
CA GLU A 450 70.37 21.26 42.33
C GLU A 450 71.51 20.66 43.17
N LEU A 451 71.26 19.55 43.88
CA LEU A 451 72.30 18.87 44.66
C LEU A 451 73.42 18.32 43.76
N VAL A 452 73.08 17.75 42.61
CA VAL A 452 74.04 17.25 41.62
C VAL A 452 74.86 18.40 41.05
N ALA A 453 74.24 19.55 40.75
CA ALA A 453 74.94 20.74 40.30
C ALA A 453 75.92 21.25 41.38
N ILE A 454 75.50 21.28 42.65
CA ILE A 454 76.37 21.65 43.78
C ILE A 454 77.56 20.68 43.88
N GLU A 455 77.33 19.36 43.83
CA GLU A 455 78.41 18.37 43.89
C GLU A 455 79.31 18.44 42.66
N ARG A 456 78.75 18.64 41.46
CA ARG A 456 79.50 18.85 40.23
C ARG A 456 80.42 20.07 40.35
N MET A 457 79.93 21.18 40.89
CA MET A 457 80.75 22.37 41.20
C MET A 457 81.85 22.08 42.23
N LYS A 458 81.57 21.30 43.27
CA LYS A 458 82.59 20.85 44.24
C LYS A 458 83.66 19.97 43.61
N VAL A 459 83.30 19.11 42.65
CA VAL A 459 84.26 18.26 41.94
C VAL A 459 85.11 19.09 40.99
N LEU A 460 84.47 19.96 40.20
CA LEU A 460 85.17 20.83 39.24
C LEU A 460 86.15 21.78 39.94
N SER A 461 85.76 22.38 41.07
CA SER A 461 86.65 23.25 41.85
C SER A 461 87.90 22.56 42.43
N LYS A 462 87.89 21.22 42.55
CA LYS A 462 89.05 20.43 43.00
C LYS A 462 89.98 20.04 41.85
N GLN A 463 89.58 20.26 40.60
CA GLN A 463 90.43 19.94 39.45
C GLN A 463 91.48 21.04 39.22
N PRO A 464 92.66 20.69 38.71
CA PRO A 464 93.70 21.67 38.40
C PRO A 464 93.27 22.59 37.24
N PRO A 465 93.72 23.86 37.24
CA PRO A 465 93.26 24.88 36.31
C PRO A 465 93.58 24.56 34.84
N GLU A 466 94.65 23.81 34.57
CA GLU A 466 95.02 23.39 33.22
C GLU A 466 93.96 22.44 32.64
N VAL A 467 93.45 21.51 33.45
CA VAL A 467 92.42 20.55 33.03
C VAL A 467 91.09 21.27 32.77
N LEU A 468 90.71 22.21 33.64
CA LEU A 468 89.49 23.01 33.44
C LEU A 468 89.55 23.87 32.17
N SER A 469 90.71 24.44 31.85
CA SER A 469 90.91 25.24 30.64
C SER A 469 90.89 24.41 29.34
N ALA A 470 91.20 23.11 29.41
CA ALA A 470 91.20 22.21 28.27
C ALA A 470 89.81 21.64 27.95
N LEU A 471 88.85 21.74 28.88
CA LEU A 471 87.48 21.31 28.64
C LEU A 471 86.80 22.22 27.60
N LYS A 472 86.00 21.61 26.72
CA LYS A 472 85.19 22.39 25.76
C LYS A 472 84.18 23.24 26.52
N LYS A 473 84.12 24.54 26.19
CA LYS A 473 83.21 25.52 26.82
C LYS A 473 81.73 25.10 26.76
N SER A 474 81.32 24.31 25.77
CA SER A 474 79.95 23.78 25.64
C SER A 474 79.56 22.74 26.69
N ILE A 475 80.52 22.18 27.44
CA ILE A 475 80.29 21.14 28.44
C ILE A 475 80.02 21.76 29.82
N LEU A 476 80.49 22.99 30.05
CA LEU A 476 80.31 23.74 31.29
C LEU A 476 79.09 24.64 31.18
N THR A 477 78.29 24.74 32.25
CA THR A 477 77.17 25.70 32.26
C THR A 477 77.69 27.12 32.54
N GLU A 478 76.90 28.13 32.19
CA GLU A 478 77.30 29.54 32.33
C GLU A 478 77.63 29.93 33.78
N GLU A 479 76.95 29.31 34.74
CA GLU A 479 77.19 29.47 36.18
C GLU A 479 78.54 28.84 36.60
N GLU A 480 78.93 27.69 36.03
CA GLU A 480 80.20 27.03 36.34
C GLU A 480 81.39 27.84 35.78
N ILE A 481 81.23 28.39 34.58
CA ILE A 481 82.26 29.21 33.92
C ILE A 481 82.52 30.49 34.72
N SER A 482 81.45 31.15 35.18
CA SER A 482 81.55 32.39 35.94
C SER A 482 82.12 32.18 37.34
N SER A 483 81.69 31.15 38.05
CA SER A 483 82.14 30.86 39.43
C SER A 483 83.57 30.33 39.53
N LEU A 484 84.07 29.60 38.51
CA LEU A 484 85.45 29.10 38.47
C LEU A 484 86.46 30.07 37.83
N ASN A 485 86.03 31.30 37.50
CA ASN A 485 86.86 32.34 36.88
C ASN A 485 87.61 31.87 35.61
N LEU A 486 87.00 30.97 34.85
CA LEU A 486 87.56 30.50 33.59
C LEU A 486 87.39 31.63 32.56
N LYS A 487 88.50 32.19 32.08
CA LYS A 487 88.48 33.31 31.11
C LYS A 487 87.70 32.89 29.86
N LYS A 488 86.83 33.80 29.42
CA LYS A 488 85.84 33.59 28.36
C LYS A 488 86.36 33.01 27.07
#